data_AF-A0A9N9Q2E6-F1
#
_entry.id   AF-A0A9N9Q2E6-F1
#
_cell.length_a   1.000
_cell.length_b   1.000
_cell.length_c   1.000
_cell.angle_alpha   90.00
_cell.angle_beta   90.00
_cell.angle_gamma   90.00
#
_symmetry.space_group_name_H-M   'P 1'
#
loop_
_entity.id
_entity.type
_entity.pdbx_description
1 polymer ?
#
loop_
_entity_poly.entity_id
_entity_poly.type
_entity_poly.pdbx_seq_one_letter_code
_entity_poly.pdbx_strand_id
1 'polypeptide(L)'
;ANQLSKAWTWEDVHSGRRTKNQAEKDARRNFCYEHKLCFYCCSSEHDRDTCPKLRDFKERMKKEKKASACSAEVKEELAGNA
;
A
#
# COMPACT_ATOMS: atom_id res chain seq x y z
N ALA A 1 -25.50 -0.91 21.04
CA ALA A 1 -25.60 -0.40 19.66
C ALA A 1 -24.25 -0.58 18.98
N ASN A 2 -24.12 -1.56 18.08
CA ASN A 2 -22.90 -1.84 17.33
C ASN A 2 -22.89 -0.97 16.06
N GLN A 3 -22.48 0.28 16.22
CA GLN A 3 -22.46 1.27 15.15
C GLN A 3 -21.20 1.04 14.31
N LEU A 4 -21.28 0.15 13.31
CA LEU A 4 -20.20 -0.08 12.34
C LEU A 4 -20.09 1.11 11.36
N SER A 5 -19.59 2.22 11.91
CA SER A 5 -18.71 3.25 11.35
C SER A 5 -18.82 3.58 9.84
N LYS A 6 -19.66 4.58 9.52
CA LYS A 6 -19.61 5.36 8.27
C LYS A 6 -18.46 6.38 8.21
N ALA A 7 -17.82 6.69 9.33
CA ALA A 7 -16.79 7.72 9.42
C ALA A 7 -15.47 7.13 9.93
N TRP A 8 -14.36 7.47 9.27
CA TRP A 8 -13.00 7.26 9.77
C TRP A 8 -12.69 8.38 10.76
N THR A 9 -12.06 8.05 11.89
CA THR A 9 -11.82 9.02 12.97
C THR A 9 -10.34 9.17 13.31
N TRP A 10 -10.00 10.20 14.09
CA TRP A 10 -8.66 10.37 14.66
C TRP A 10 -8.25 9.21 15.56
N GLU A 11 -9.20 8.56 16.26
CA GLU A 11 -8.91 7.36 17.05
C GLU A 11 -8.41 6.21 16.16
N ASP A 12 -9.03 6.00 15.00
CA ASP A 12 -8.59 4.98 14.03
C ASP A 12 -7.20 5.28 13.45
N VAL A 13 -6.85 6.57 13.30
CA VAL A 13 -5.52 7.01 12.88
C VAL A 13 -4.48 6.71 13.97
N HIS A 14 -4.75 7.12 15.21
CA HIS A 14 -3.82 6.91 16.34
C HIS A 14 -3.65 5.44 16.70
N SER A 15 -4.72 4.63 16.60
CA SER A 15 -4.66 3.20 16.88
C SER A 15 -3.95 2.41 15.77
N GLY A 16 -3.63 3.03 14.63
CA GLY A 16 -3.07 2.36 13.46
C GLY A 16 -4.00 1.29 12.88
N ARG A 17 -5.33 1.45 13.04
CA ARG A 17 -6.32 0.47 12.59
C ARG A 17 -6.18 0.23 11.09
N ARG A 18 -6.21 -1.04 10.67
CA ARG A 18 -6.29 -1.40 9.26
C ARG A 18 -7.75 -1.43 8.80
N THR A 19 -8.01 -0.85 7.63
CA THR A 19 -9.31 -0.91 6.93
C THR A 19 -9.60 -2.36 6.53
N LYS A 20 -10.80 -2.88 6.80
CA LYS A 20 -11.20 -4.26 6.48
C LYS A 20 -12.01 -4.34 5.20
N ASN A 21 -12.83 -3.33 4.90
CA ASN A 21 -13.70 -3.30 3.72
C ASN A 21 -13.50 -2.04 2.86
N GLN A 22 -14.15 -2.03 1.70
CA GLN A 22 -14.03 -0.92 0.74
C GLN A 22 -14.65 0.38 1.27
N ALA A 23 -15.73 0.31 2.04
CA ALA A 23 -16.36 1.49 2.65
C ALA A 23 -15.41 2.17 3.66
N GLU A 24 -14.69 1.39 4.47
CA GLU A 24 -13.67 1.92 5.38
C GLU A 24 -12.48 2.52 4.64
N LYS A 25 -12.07 1.94 3.51
CA LYS A 25 -11.02 2.52 2.66
C LYS A 25 -11.43 3.86 2.10
N ASP A 26 -12.69 4.00 1.70
CA ASP A 26 -13.23 5.24 1.16
C ASP A 26 -13.38 6.30 2.27
N ALA A 27 -13.95 5.91 3.42
CA ALA A 27 -14.05 6.77 4.59
C ALA A 27 -12.66 7.27 5.06
N ARG A 28 -11.66 6.38 5.10
CA ARG A 28 -10.27 6.73 5.41
C ARG A 28 -9.69 7.71 4.39
N ARG A 29 -9.92 7.46 3.10
CA ARG A 29 -9.43 8.31 2.02
C ARG A 29 -10.02 9.71 2.16
N ASN A 30 -11.33 9.82 2.35
CA ASN A 30 -12.02 11.09 2.51
C ASN A 30 -11.52 11.84 3.75
N PHE A 31 -11.39 11.15 4.89
CA PHE A 31 -10.85 11.73 6.11
C PHE A 31 -9.42 12.25 5.92
N CYS A 32 -8.53 11.44 5.33
CA CYS A 32 -7.15 11.84 5.12
C CYS A 32 -7.06 12.96 4.03
N TYR A 33 -8.07 13.14 3.17
CA TYR A 33 -8.13 14.24 2.19
C TYR A 33 -8.51 15.56 2.86
N GLU A 34 -9.60 15.53 3.63
CA GLU A 34 -10.11 16.67 4.39
C GLU A 34 -9.06 17.22 5.38
N HIS A 35 -8.30 16.33 6.02
CA HIS A 35 -7.27 16.69 7.01
C HIS A 35 -5.87 16.85 6.42
N LYS A 36 -5.69 16.80 5.09
CA LYS A 36 -4.38 16.89 4.41
C LYS A 36 -3.33 15.91 4.96
N LEU A 37 -3.75 14.68 5.19
CA LEU A 37 -2.91 13.58 5.66
C LEU A 37 -2.50 12.68 4.50
N CYS A 38 -1.36 12.00 4.65
CA CYS A 38 -0.94 10.95 3.74
C CYS A 38 -2.01 9.86 3.60
N PHE A 39 -2.56 9.61 2.40
CA PHE A 39 -3.56 8.54 2.23
C PHE A 39 -3.07 7.13 2.61
N TYR A 40 -1.75 6.89 2.57
CA TYR A 40 -1.18 5.58 2.84
C TYR A 40 -0.98 5.29 4.32
N CYS A 41 -0.51 6.27 5.10
CA CYS A 41 -0.21 6.08 6.53
C CYS A 41 -0.97 7.03 7.47
N CYS A 42 -1.73 7.98 6.91
CA CYS A 42 -2.46 9.05 7.59
C CYS A 42 -1.61 9.87 8.59
N SER A 43 -0.32 10.07 8.27
CA SER A 43 0.53 11.10 8.90
C SER A 43 0.35 12.44 8.18
N SER A 44 0.45 13.53 8.95
CA SER A 44 0.43 14.92 8.45
C SER A 44 1.81 15.43 8.01
N GLU A 45 2.88 14.65 8.21
CA GLU A 45 4.25 15.10 7.95
C GLU A 45 4.63 15.07 6.47
N HIS A 46 3.89 14.33 5.66
CA HIS A 46 4.22 14.09 4.26
C HIS A 46 2.98 13.76 3.43
N ASP A 47 3.10 13.96 2.12
CA ASP A 47 2.08 13.57 1.15
C ASP A 47 2.17 12.08 0.77
N ARG A 48 1.15 11.57 0.10
CA ARG A 48 1.15 10.19 -0.41
C ARG A 48 2.38 9.90 -1.28
N ASP A 49 2.80 10.85 -2.11
CA ASP A 49 3.89 10.65 -3.06
C ASP A 49 5.26 10.52 -2.38
N THR A 50 5.47 11.31 -1.32
CA THR A 50 6.68 11.31 -0.50
C THR A 50 6.61 10.33 0.68
N CYS A 51 5.59 9.47 0.73
CA CYS A 51 5.40 8.55 1.84
C CYS A 51 6.51 7.50 1.92
N PRO A 52 7.32 7.48 3.00
CA PRO A 52 8.48 6.59 3.09
C PRO A 52 8.05 5.12 3.11
N LYS A 53 6.92 4.79 3.77
CA LYS A 53 6.37 3.43 3.79
C LYS A 53 5.87 2.98 2.42
N LEU A 54 5.32 3.89 1.62
CA LEU A 54 4.88 3.58 0.26
C LEU A 54 6.07 3.42 -0.69
N ARG A 55 7.11 4.26 -0.55
CA ARG A 55 8.35 4.15 -1.32
C ARG A 55 9.01 2.80 -1.11
N ASP A 56 9.23 2.41 0.14
CA ASP A 56 9.82 1.12 0.48
C ASP A 56 9.02 -0.04 -0.11
N PHE A 57 7.68 0.00 0.04
CA PHE A 57 6.80 -0.99 -0.57
C PHE A 57 6.95 -1.09 -2.09
N LYS A 58 7.02 0.05 -2.81
CA LYS A 58 7.23 0.10 -4.27
C LYS A 58 8.59 -0.49 -4.65
N GLU A 59 9.65 -0.19 -3.90
CA GLU A 59 10.99 -0.69 -4.16
C GLU A 59 11.09 -2.20 -3.96
N ARG A 60 10.47 -2.75 -2.90
CA ARG A 60 10.39 -4.20 -2.70
C ARG A 60 9.65 -4.89 -3.84
N MET A 61 8.49 -4.36 -4.25
CA MET A 61 7.72 -4.90 -5.39
C MET A 61 8.51 -4.85 -6.71
N LYS A 62 9.31 -3.80 -6.93
CA LYS A 62 10.21 -3.70 -8.10
C LYS A 62 11.32 -4.74 -8.05
N LYS A 63 11.91 -4.98 -6.87
CA LYS A 63 12.94 -6.00 -6.65
C LYS A 63 12.38 -7.41 -6.84
N GLU A 64 11.16 -7.68 -6.36
CA GLU A 64 10.46 -8.96 -6.56
C GLU A 64 10.13 -9.20 -8.04
N LYS A 65 9.64 -8.19 -8.77
CA LYS A 65 9.46 -8.31 -10.23
C LYS A 65 10.77 -8.59 -10.96
N LYS A 66 11.87 -7.96 -10.55
CA LYS A 66 13.20 -8.20 -11.12
C LYS A 66 13.72 -9.60 -10.79
N ALA A 67 13.47 -10.11 -9.58
CA ALA A 67 13.82 -11.47 -9.19
C ALA A 67 12.98 -12.53 -9.94
N SER A 68 11.69 -12.26 -10.15
CA SER A 68 10.81 -13.12 -10.96
C SER A 68 11.20 -13.10 -12.43
N ALA A 69 11.65 -11.97 -12.98
CA ALA A 69 12.17 -11.87 -14.34
C ALA A 69 13.51 -12.61 -14.51
N CYS A 70 14.40 -12.55 -13.51
CA CYS A 70 15.67 -13.28 -13.52
C CYS A 70 15.50 -14.80 -13.44
N SER A 71 14.34 -15.29 -12.96
CA SER A 71 14.01 -16.72 -12.93
C SER A 71 13.43 -17.24 -14.26
N ALA A 72 13.09 -16.35 -15.19
CA ALA A 72 12.57 -16.71 -16.51
C ALA A 72 13.67 -16.88 -17.58
N GLU A 73 14.85 -16.29 -17.39
CA GLU A 73 15.96 -16.35 -18.35
C GLU A 73 16.82 -17.63 -18.24
N VAL A 74 16.50 -18.57 -17.33
CA VAL A 74 17.19 -19.88 -17.23
C VAL A 74 16.28 -21.00 -17.76
N LYS A 75 15.74 -20.88 -18.97
CA LYS A 75 14.98 -21.97 -19.63
C LYS A 75 15.11 -22.08 -21.16
N GLU A 76 16.14 -21.52 -21.80
CA GLU A 76 16.38 -21.74 -23.24
C GLU A 76 17.86 -21.94 -23.63
N GLU A 77 18.60 -22.78 -22.89
CA GLU A 77 19.87 -23.36 -23.39
C GLU A 77 19.88 -24.89 -23.21
N LEU A 78 18.88 -25.59 -23.78
CA LEU A 78 18.99 -27.05 -23.99
C LEU A 78 18.18 -27.52 -25.21
N ALA A 79 18.36 -26.86 -26.35
CA ALA A 79 17.90 -27.34 -27.65
C ALA A 79 18.91 -26.95 -28.72
N GLY A 80 20.05 -27.65 -28.79
CA GLY A 80 21.06 -27.39 -29.83
C GLY A 80 22.46 -27.89 -29.52
N ASN A 81 22.62 -29.19 -29.22
CA ASN A 81 23.82 -29.97 -29.52
C ASN A 81 23.59 -31.45 -29.17
N ALA A 82 23.05 -32.19 -30.13
CA ALA A 82 23.24 -33.62 -30.32
C ALA A 82 22.91 -33.95 -31.78
#